data_AF-A0A9D1IPN6-F1
#
_entry.id   AF-A0A9D1IPN6-F1
#
_cell.length_a   1.000
_cell.length_b   1.000
_cell.length_c   1.000
_cell.angle_alpha   90.00
_cell.angle_beta   90.00
_cell.angle_gamma   90.00
#
_symmetry.space_group_name_H-M   'P 1'
#
loop_
_entity.id
_entity.type
_entity.pdbx_description
1 polymer ?
#
loop_
_entity_poly.entity_id
_entity_poly.type
_entity_poly.pdbx_seq_one_letter_code
_entity_poly.pdbx_strand_id
1 'polypeptide(L)' 'GYGAIVGANSVVTHDVPPMTIVGGNPAKFIKKIEPREKMS' A
#
# COMPACT_ATOMS: atom_id res chain seq x y z
N GLY A 1 1.92 -7.39 -0.22
CA GLY A 1 1.85 -7.93 1.15
C GLY A 1 0.42 -7.84 1.69
N TYR A 2 0.12 -8.51 2.82
CA TYR A 2 -1.22 -8.49 3.42
C TYR A 2 -1.70 -7.06 3.73
N GLY A 3 -2.96 -6.78 3.43
CA GLY A 3 -3.57 -5.48 3.69
C GLY A 3 -2.98 -4.31 2.90
N ALA A 4 -2.15 -4.54 1.88
CA ALA A 4 -1.63 -3.47 1.03
C ALA A 4 -2.69 -2.94 0.06
N ILE A 5 -2.60 -1.64 -0.27
CA ILE A 5 -3.49 -0.96 -1.21
C ILE A 5 -2.67 -0.49 -2.41
N VAL A 6 -3.14 -0.79 -3.62
CA VAL A 6 -2.50 -0.38 -4.88
C VAL A 6 -3.42 0.58 -5.63
N GLY A 7 -2.90 1.76 -5.97
CA GLY A 7 -3.65 2.76 -6.76
C GLY A 7 -3.97 2.26 -8.17
N ALA A 8 -5.09 2.71 -8.74
CA ALA A 8 -5.44 2.41 -10.13
C ALA A 8 -4.34 2.88 -11.11
N ASN A 9 -4.19 2.18 -12.24
CA ASN A 9 -3.16 2.44 -13.26
C ASN A 9 -1.70 2.29 -12.75
N SER A 10 -1.47 1.65 -11.61
CA SER A 10 -0.11 1.45 -11.12
C SER A 10 0.58 0.27 -11.80
N VAL A 11 1.89 0.39 -12.02
CA VAL A 11 2.74 -0.71 -12.50
C VAL A 11 3.69 -1.11 -11.37
N VAL A 12 3.39 -2.24 -10.75
CA VAL A 12 4.18 -2.79 -9.63
C VAL A 12 5.35 -3.56 -10.22
N THR A 13 6.57 -3.05 -9.99
CA THR A 13 7.82 -3.65 -10.48
C THR A 13 8.60 -4.40 -9.42
N HIS A 14 8.21 -4.27 -8.15
CA HIS A 14 8.86 -4.87 -6.98
C HIS A 14 7.82 -5.23 -5.91
N ASP A 15 8.19 -6.07 -4.96
CA ASP A 15 7.32 -6.48 -3.87
C ASP A 15 6.77 -5.29 -3.07
N VAL A 16 5.48 -5.37 -2.75
CA VAL A 16 4.79 -4.35 -1.94
C VAL A 16 4.75 -4.80 -0.48
N PRO A 17 5.32 -4.04 0.48
CA PRO A 17 5.28 -4.42 1.89
C PRO A 17 3.84 -4.51 2.43
N PRO A 18 3.56 -5.38 3.42
CA PRO A 18 2.25 -5.43 4.07
C PRO A 18 1.84 -4.07 4.65
N MET A 19 0.53 -3.81 4.69
CA MET A 19 -0.04 -2.59 5.29
C MET A 19 0.55 -1.30 4.72
N THR A 20 0.85 -1.27 3.41
CA THR A 20 1.30 -0.06 2.71
C THR A 20 0.36 0.32 1.58
N ILE A 21 0.39 1.60 1.24
CA ILE A 21 -0.28 2.16 0.06
C ILE A 21 0.79 2.53 -0.95
N VAL A 22 0.68 2.03 -2.17
CA VAL A 22 1.57 2.34 -3.29
C VAL A 22 0.78 2.83 -4.50
N GLY A 23 1.42 3.62 -5.37
CA GLY A 23 0.80 4.05 -6.62
C GLY A 23 1.76 4.61 -7.67
N GLY A 24 1.30 4.66 -8.92
CA GLY A 24 2.04 5.22 -10.06
C GLY A 24 2.67 4.18 -10.98
N ASN A 25 3.29 4.65 -12.06
CA ASN A 25 4.04 3.83 -13.02
C ASN A 25 5.45 4.42 -13.21
N PRO A 26 6.51 3.83 -12.61
CA PRO A 26 6.46 2.67 -11.71
C PRO A 26 5.83 3.01 -10.34
N ALA A 27 5.28 2.01 -9.67
CA ALA A 27 4.62 2.16 -8.37
C ALA A 27 5.62 2.58 -7.28
N LYS A 28 5.27 3.61 -6.51
CA LYS A 28 6.06 4.15 -5.40
C LYS A 28 5.27 4.12 -4.10
N PHE A 29 5.99 4.08 -2.98
CA PHE A 29 5.39 4.21 -1.65
C PHE A 29 4.67 5.56 -1.48
N ILE A 30 3.44 5.51 -0.97
CA ILE A 30 2.63 6.68 -0.63
C ILE A 30 2.55 6.85 0.89
N LYS A 31 2.05 5.82 1.60
CA LYS A 31 1.96 5.83 3.07
C LYS A 31 1.85 4.42 3.67
N LYS A 32 2.05 4.30 4.97
CA LYS A 32 1.67 3.10 5.75
C LYS A 32 0.22 3.20 6.19
N ILE A 33 -0.43 2.04 6.32
CA ILE A 33 -1.79 1.91 6.83
C ILE A 33 -1.67 1.73 8.34
N GLU A 34 -2.17 2.72 9.07
CA GLU A 34 -2.35 2.61 10.52
C GLU A 34 -3.62 1.78 10.76
N PRO A 35 -3.54 0.65 11.48
CA PRO A 35 -4.73 -0.01 11.97
C PRO A 35 -5.52 1.00 12.79
N ARG A 36 -6.80 1.18 12.51
CA ARG A 36 -7.66 1.93 13.44
C ARG A 36 -7.54 1.22 14.78
N GLU A 37 -7.17 1.97 15.82
CA GLU A 37 -7.28 1.48 17.19
C GLU A 37 -8.67 0.89 17.35
N LYS A 38 -8.74 -0.36 17.76
CA LYS A 38 -10.01 -0.93 18.19
C LYS A 38 -10.39 -0.11 19.41
N MET A 39 -11.36 0.79 19.27
CA MET A 39 -12.13 1.26 20.42
C MET A 39 -12.80 0.03 20.99
N SER A 40 -12.10 -0.61 21.94
CA SER A 40 -12.60 -1.63 22.85
C SER A 40 -13.46 -0.98 23.91
#